data_AF-A0A2T4V8W7-F1
#
_entry.id   AF-A0A2T4V8W7-F1
#
_cell.length_a   1.000
_cell.length_b   1.000
_cell.length_c   1.000
_cell.angle_alpha   90.00
_cell.angle_beta   90.00
_cell.angle_gamma   90.00
#
_symmetry.space_group_name_H-M   'P 1'
#
loop_
_entity.id
_entity.type
_entity.pdbx_description
1 polymer ?
#
loop_
_entity_poly.entity_id
_entity_poly.type
_entity_poly.pdbx_seq_one_letter_code
_entity_poly.pdbx_strand_id
1 'polypeptide(L)'
;MRSILLAVFLLMTLPALAATPEELAAWDALYARRADPAAVKQLDEALKKAVEASPEDYEVLWRAAQLRNWQADGATDAQVKKSLGKQTWELADRARKVAPDRVEGQYFAALGIGAYSQAVGILTALGEGLESKYNERLDAALKLDPMYERGGPLLAKGRYYYELPWPKRSLKKSAEHYQKAIAKHPEALRAWLYLAETLLADGEEKKAHEAILKVTQGSVGYDPAEGQRVQGWSKKVQAAIEEELK
;
A
#
# COMPACT_ATOMS: atom_id res chain seq x y z
N MET A 1 -48.76 -26.74 39.99
CA MET A 1 -47.34 -27.13 39.89
C MET A 1 -46.96 -27.31 38.43
N ARG A 2 -46.28 -26.35 37.81
CA ARG A 2 -45.63 -26.51 36.51
C ARG A 2 -44.36 -25.65 36.55
N SER A 3 -43.23 -26.28 36.85
CA SER A 3 -41.92 -25.63 36.86
C SER A 3 -41.38 -25.66 35.43
N ILE A 4 -41.25 -24.49 34.81
CA ILE A 4 -40.56 -24.30 33.53
C ILE A 4 -39.07 -24.15 33.86
N LEU A 5 -38.25 -25.14 33.49
CA LEU A 5 -36.79 -25.02 33.55
C LEU A 5 -36.33 -24.08 32.42
N LEU A 6 -35.88 -22.89 32.79
CA LEU A 6 -35.17 -21.98 31.90
C LEU A 6 -33.70 -22.45 31.82
N ALA A 7 -33.31 -23.05 30.70
CA ALA A 7 -31.91 -23.37 30.44
C ALA A 7 -31.19 -22.09 29.99
N VAL A 8 -30.39 -21.51 30.88
CA VAL A 8 -29.47 -20.41 30.55
C VAL A 8 -28.25 -21.00 29.86
N PHE A 9 -28.18 -20.88 28.53
CA PHE A 9 -26.96 -21.13 27.77
C PHE A 9 -25.99 -19.97 28.02
N LEU A 10 -25.02 -20.17 28.91
CA LEU A 10 -23.89 -19.27 29.07
C LEU A 10 -22.97 -19.47 27.86
N LEU A 11 -23.10 -18.61 26.84
CA LEU A 11 -22.10 -18.52 25.76
C LEU A 11 -20.79 -18.01 26.37
N MET A 12 -19.88 -18.92 26.73
CA MET A 12 -18.49 -18.55 26.93
C MET A 12 -17.90 -18.22 25.56
N THR A 13 -17.82 -16.93 25.23
CA THR A 13 -16.96 -16.47 24.14
C THR A 13 -15.53 -16.77 24.57
N LEU A 14 -14.94 -17.84 24.03
CA LEU A 14 -13.49 -18.03 24.10
C LEU A 14 -12.86 -16.74 23.57
N PRO A 15 -11.98 -16.07 24.34
CA PRO A 15 -11.27 -14.92 23.79
C PRO A 15 -10.54 -15.42 22.55
N ALA A 16 -10.82 -14.80 21.41
CA ALA A 16 -9.98 -14.98 20.24
C ALA A 16 -8.53 -14.76 20.69
N LEU A 17 -7.64 -15.68 20.32
CA LEU A 17 -6.20 -15.61 20.63
C LEU A 17 -5.62 -14.39 19.89
N ALA A 18 -5.78 -13.21 20.47
CA ALA A 18 -5.19 -12.01 19.91
C ALA A 18 -3.67 -12.13 19.94
N ALA A 19 -3.00 -11.64 18.89
CA ALA A 19 -1.55 -11.65 18.84
C ALA A 19 -0.96 -10.87 20.03
N THR A 20 0.08 -11.40 20.67
CA THR A 20 0.68 -10.72 21.83
C THR A 20 1.52 -9.52 21.37
N PRO A 21 1.73 -8.50 22.21
CA PRO A 21 2.60 -7.37 21.87
C PRO A 21 4.01 -7.80 21.44
N GLU A 22 4.56 -8.86 22.03
CA GLU A 22 5.86 -9.42 21.66
C GLU A 22 5.86 -10.03 20.24
N GLU A 23 4.78 -10.72 19.87
CA GLU A 23 4.61 -11.26 18.52
C GLU A 23 4.51 -10.13 17.49
N LEU A 24 3.70 -9.11 17.78
CA LEU A 24 3.55 -7.94 16.90
C LEU A 24 4.89 -7.22 16.71
N ALA A 25 5.63 -6.97 17.78
CA ALA A 25 6.95 -6.34 17.71
C ALA A 25 7.97 -7.18 16.92
N ALA A 26 7.93 -8.51 17.06
CA ALA A 26 8.78 -9.41 16.29
C ALA A 26 8.46 -9.35 14.79
N TRP A 27 7.17 -9.29 14.42
CA TRP A 27 6.74 -9.14 13.04
C TRP A 27 7.13 -7.80 12.44
N ASP A 28 6.96 -6.71 13.20
CA ASP A 28 7.36 -5.36 12.77
C ASP A 28 8.88 -5.27 12.54
N ALA A 29 9.68 -5.92 13.40
CA ALA A 29 11.13 -6.02 13.21
C ALA A 29 11.53 -6.81 11.95
N LEU A 30 10.80 -7.89 11.62
CA LEU A 30 11.01 -8.62 10.38
C LEU A 30 10.59 -7.78 9.17
N TYR A 31 9.47 -7.05 9.25
CA TYR A 31 9.00 -6.18 8.18
C TYR A 31 9.95 -5.00 7.93
N ALA A 32 10.57 -4.44 8.96
CA ALA A 32 11.63 -3.43 8.80
C ALA A 32 12.81 -3.94 7.95
N ARG A 33 13.04 -5.26 7.94
CA ARG A 33 14.06 -5.96 7.15
C ARG A 33 13.53 -6.55 5.84
N ARG A 34 12.38 -6.12 5.33
CA ARG A 34 11.72 -6.69 4.13
C ARG A 34 12.49 -6.60 2.79
N ALA A 35 13.71 -6.04 2.78
CA ALA A 35 14.66 -6.19 1.68
C ALA A 35 15.43 -7.52 1.73
N ASP A 36 15.47 -8.18 2.88
CA ASP A 36 16.07 -9.49 3.11
C ASP A 36 15.04 -10.61 2.83
N PRO A 37 15.26 -11.46 1.82
CA PRO A 37 14.35 -12.57 1.51
C PRO A 37 14.11 -13.53 2.68
N ALA A 38 15.09 -13.72 3.56
CA ALA A 38 14.95 -14.59 4.71
C ALA A 38 13.97 -14.01 5.75
N ALA A 39 14.06 -12.69 6.01
CA ALA A 39 13.14 -11.99 6.90
C ALA A 39 11.70 -12.02 6.34
N VAL A 40 11.54 -11.81 5.02
CA VAL A 40 10.25 -11.92 4.34
C VAL A 40 9.66 -13.32 4.47
N LYS A 41 10.46 -14.37 4.26
CA LYS A 41 10.01 -15.75 4.40
C LYS A 41 9.55 -16.05 5.83
N GLN A 42 10.34 -15.67 6.83
CA GLN A 42 10.00 -15.88 8.24
C GLN A 42 8.71 -15.14 8.62
N LEU A 43 8.56 -13.89 8.18
CA LEU A 43 7.35 -13.10 8.44
C LEU A 43 6.12 -13.70 7.75
N ASP A 44 6.24 -14.13 6.50
CA ASP A 44 5.14 -14.74 5.74
C ASP A 44 4.64 -16.03 6.39
N GLU A 45 5.56 -16.89 6.85
CA GLU A 45 5.22 -18.12 7.58
C GLU A 45 4.51 -17.82 8.91
N ALA A 46 4.96 -16.80 9.65
CA ALA A 46 4.34 -16.40 10.92
C ALA A 46 2.94 -15.82 10.72
N LEU A 47 2.78 -14.89 9.77
CA LEU A 47 1.50 -14.24 9.49
C LEU A 47 0.47 -15.22 8.90
N LYS A 48 0.89 -16.22 8.11
CA LYS A 48 -0.02 -17.28 7.63
C LYS A 48 -0.64 -18.05 8.80
N LYS A 49 0.20 -18.52 9.75
CA LYS A 49 -0.28 -19.22 10.95
C LYS A 49 -1.18 -18.33 11.81
N ALA A 50 -0.83 -17.06 11.96
CA ALA A 50 -1.62 -16.10 12.73
C ALA A 50 -3.00 -15.84 12.09
N VAL A 51 -3.08 -15.69 10.77
CA VAL A 51 -4.35 -15.52 10.05
C VAL A 51 -5.23 -16.78 10.16
N GLU A 52 -4.63 -17.98 10.18
CA GLU A 52 -5.37 -19.22 10.39
C GLU A 52 -5.91 -19.34 11.82
N ALA A 53 -5.10 -18.98 12.83
CA ALA A 53 -5.48 -19.05 14.23
C ALA A 53 -6.51 -17.97 14.63
N SER A 54 -6.34 -16.76 14.10
CA SER A 54 -7.10 -15.57 14.49
C SER A 54 -7.55 -14.78 13.26
N PRO A 55 -8.50 -15.33 12.48
CA PRO A 55 -8.88 -14.81 11.18
C PRO A 55 -9.39 -13.37 11.23
N GLU A 56 -10.06 -12.96 12.29
CA GLU A 56 -10.64 -11.61 12.41
C GLU A 56 -9.84 -10.69 13.35
N ASP A 57 -8.59 -11.05 13.67
CA ASP A 57 -7.70 -10.18 14.42
C ASP A 57 -7.20 -9.05 13.51
N TYR A 58 -7.53 -7.82 13.89
CA TYR A 58 -7.17 -6.63 13.15
C TYR A 58 -5.65 -6.48 12.97
N GLU A 59 -4.87 -6.67 14.03
CA GLU A 59 -3.41 -6.47 14.05
C GLU A 59 -2.68 -7.50 13.18
N VAL A 60 -3.24 -8.71 13.10
CA VAL A 60 -2.77 -9.76 12.19
C VAL A 60 -3.11 -9.42 10.74
N LEU A 61 -4.37 -9.05 10.47
CA LEU A 61 -4.89 -8.85 9.12
C LEU A 61 -4.18 -7.73 8.37
N TRP A 62 -3.99 -6.57 9.00
CA TRP A 62 -3.39 -5.43 8.30
C TRP A 62 -1.90 -5.67 8.03
N ARG A 63 -1.16 -6.34 8.93
CA ARG A 63 0.25 -6.72 8.72
C ARG A 63 0.40 -7.75 7.61
N ALA A 64 -0.50 -8.74 7.56
CA ALA A 64 -0.56 -9.68 6.45
C ALA A 64 -0.83 -8.97 5.12
N ALA A 65 -1.76 -8.01 5.10
CA ALA A 65 -2.01 -7.19 3.91
C ALA A 65 -0.79 -6.34 3.52
N GLN A 66 -0.12 -5.71 4.49
CA GLN A 66 1.08 -4.90 4.27
C GLN A 66 2.20 -5.72 3.60
N LEU A 67 2.47 -6.93 4.09
CA LEU A 67 3.47 -7.81 3.49
C LEU A 67 3.10 -8.21 2.05
N ARG A 68 1.86 -8.61 1.82
CA ARG A 68 1.38 -8.98 0.48
C ARG A 68 1.42 -7.79 -0.48
N ASN A 69 1.13 -6.58 0.00
CA ASN A 69 1.26 -5.35 -0.77
C ASN A 69 2.72 -5.08 -1.16
N TRP A 70 3.65 -5.21 -0.21
CA TRP A 70 5.09 -5.04 -0.46
C TRP A 70 5.58 -5.98 -1.57
N GLN A 71 5.11 -7.23 -1.56
CA GLN A 71 5.42 -8.22 -2.59
C GLN A 71 4.74 -7.89 -3.92
N ALA A 72 3.47 -7.43 -3.92
CA ALA A 72 2.75 -7.04 -5.13
C ALA A 72 3.38 -5.83 -5.83
N ASP A 73 3.80 -4.83 -5.06
CA ASP A 73 4.49 -3.63 -5.55
C ASP A 73 5.85 -3.96 -6.19
N GLY A 74 6.56 -4.98 -5.66
CA GLY A 74 7.83 -5.47 -6.20
C GLY A 74 7.71 -6.51 -7.31
N ALA A 75 6.51 -7.00 -7.63
CA ALA A 75 6.32 -8.07 -8.59
C ALA A 75 6.43 -7.58 -10.05
N THR A 76 7.30 -8.23 -10.82
CA THR A 76 7.46 -7.98 -12.27
C THR A 76 6.55 -8.85 -13.12
N ASP A 77 6.16 -10.03 -12.63
CA ASP A 77 5.19 -10.90 -13.28
C ASP A 77 3.76 -10.44 -12.97
N ALA A 78 2.95 -10.27 -14.01
CA ALA A 78 1.59 -9.76 -13.88
C ALA A 78 0.64 -10.73 -13.17
N GLN A 79 0.80 -12.05 -13.33
CA GLN A 79 -0.06 -13.02 -12.63
C GLN A 79 0.28 -13.07 -11.13
N VAL A 80 1.56 -13.00 -10.79
CA VAL A 80 2.03 -12.86 -9.40
C VAL A 80 1.48 -11.57 -8.79
N LYS A 81 1.62 -10.43 -9.48
CA LYS A 81 1.08 -9.14 -9.02
C LYS A 81 -0.44 -9.18 -8.83
N LYS A 82 -1.17 -9.78 -9.77
CA LYS A 82 -2.63 -9.97 -9.68
C LYS A 82 -3.01 -10.75 -8.44
N SER A 83 -2.34 -11.89 -8.20
CA SER A 83 -2.61 -12.76 -7.06
C SER A 83 -2.31 -12.05 -5.73
N LEU A 84 -1.16 -11.41 -5.61
CA LEU A 84 -0.76 -10.69 -4.39
C LEU A 84 -1.62 -9.46 -4.13
N GLY A 85 -1.99 -8.72 -5.18
CA GLY A 85 -2.91 -7.58 -5.08
C GLY A 85 -4.30 -8.00 -4.58
N LYS A 86 -4.83 -9.12 -5.10
CA LYS A 86 -6.07 -9.70 -4.61
C LYS A 86 -5.99 -10.13 -3.14
N GLN A 87 -4.91 -10.82 -2.75
CA GLN A 87 -4.71 -11.23 -1.36
C GLN A 87 -4.59 -10.03 -0.41
N THR A 88 -3.86 -8.99 -0.83
CA THR A 88 -3.76 -7.71 -0.10
C THR A 88 -5.14 -7.10 0.12
N TRP A 89 -5.94 -7.02 -0.95
CA TRP A 89 -7.30 -6.51 -0.89
C TRP A 89 -8.15 -7.32 0.08
N GLU A 90 -8.20 -8.65 -0.04
CA GLU A 90 -9.05 -9.50 0.79
C GLU A 90 -8.71 -9.40 2.29
N LEU A 91 -7.41 -9.41 2.64
CA LEU A 91 -6.96 -9.27 4.03
C LEU A 91 -7.30 -7.89 4.59
N ALA A 92 -7.01 -6.82 3.86
CA ALA A 92 -7.29 -5.47 4.31
C ALA A 92 -8.79 -5.13 4.32
N ASP A 93 -9.60 -5.74 3.44
CA ASP A 93 -11.05 -5.58 3.43
C ASP A 93 -11.69 -6.21 4.67
N ARG A 94 -11.07 -7.23 5.25
CA ARG A 94 -11.44 -7.77 6.56
C ARG A 94 -10.98 -6.84 7.67
N ALA A 95 -9.72 -6.38 7.64
CA ALA A 95 -9.19 -5.46 8.64
C ALA A 95 -10.06 -4.19 8.77
N ARG A 96 -10.46 -3.56 7.65
CA ARG A 96 -11.33 -2.37 7.67
C ARG A 96 -12.74 -2.64 8.18
N LYS A 97 -13.23 -3.88 8.16
CA LYS A 97 -14.55 -4.23 8.72
C LYS A 97 -14.46 -4.40 10.24
N VAL A 98 -13.33 -4.95 10.71
CA VAL A 98 -13.05 -5.12 12.14
C VAL A 98 -12.82 -3.76 12.81
N ALA A 99 -11.99 -2.89 12.22
CA ALA A 99 -11.71 -1.55 12.73
C ALA A 99 -11.79 -0.50 11.60
N PRO A 100 -12.99 0.02 11.27
CA PRO A 100 -13.20 0.94 10.14
C PRO A 100 -12.62 2.34 10.35
N ASP A 101 -12.36 2.72 11.59
CA ASP A 101 -11.78 4.00 12.02
C ASP A 101 -10.24 3.98 12.08
N ARG A 102 -9.62 2.87 11.67
CA ARG A 102 -8.17 2.73 11.55
C ARG A 102 -7.72 2.80 10.08
N VAL A 103 -6.63 3.51 9.84
CA VAL A 103 -6.17 3.85 8.48
C VAL A 103 -5.68 2.64 7.69
N GLU A 104 -5.06 1.67 8.36
CA GLU A 104 -4.30 0.57 7.76
C GLU A 104 -5.19 -0.31 6.86
N GLY A 105 -6.35 -0.71 7.36
CA GLY A 105 -7.31 -1.52 6.60
C GLY A 105 -7.85 -0.78 5.38
N GLN A 106 -8.15 0.52 5.52
CA GLN A 106 -8.61 1.35 4.40
C GLN A 106 -7.51 1.51 3.34
N TYR A 107 -6.30 1.84 3.79
CA TYR A 107 -5.15 2.10 2.93
C TYR A 107 -4.72 0.85 2.16
N PHE A 108 -4.45 -0.27 2.84
CA PHE A 108 -4.00 -1.49 2.15
C PHE A 108 -5.10 -2.09 1.29
N ALA A 109 -6.39 -1.91 1.62
CA ALA A 109 -7.47 -2.36 0.75
C ALA A 109 -7.49 -1.57 -0.57
N ALA A 110 -7.26 -0.25 -0.53
CA ALA A 110 -7.08 0.55 -1.74
C ALA A 110 -5.86 0.10 -2.54
N LEU A 111 -4.71 -0.11 -1.88
CA LEU A 111 -3.50 -0.56 -2.57
C LEU A 111 -3.64 -1.94 -3.22
N GLY A 112 -4.29 -2.88 -2.55
CA GLY A 112 -4.57 -4.21 -3.12
C GLY A 112 -5.43 -4.14 -4.39
N ILE A 113 -6.48 -3.30 -4.38
CA ILE A 113 -7.30 -3.03 -5.58
C ILE A 113 -6.46 -2.40 -6.68
N GLY A 114 -5.61 -1.42 -6.34
CA GLY A 114 -4.71 -0.75 -7.27
C GLY A 114 -3.73 -1.73 -7.93
N ALA A 115 -3.06 -2.58 -7.14
CA ALA A 115 -2.13 -3.59 -7.64
C ALA A 115 -2.83 -4.61 -8.54
N TYR A 116 -4.04 -5.07 -8.17
CA TYR A 116 -4.85 -5.94 -9.03
C TYR A 116 -5.20 -5.24 -10.34
N SER A 117 -5.63 -3.98 -10.27
CA SER A 117 -6.03 -3.16 -11.43
C SER A 117 -4.87 -2.92 -12.39
N GLN A 118 -3.68 -2.65 -11.87
CA GLN A 118 -2.45 -2.56 -12.67
C GLN A 118 -2.12 -3.87 -13.37
N ALA A 119 -2.37 -5.02 -12.72
CA ALA A 119 -2.06 -6.34 -13.28
C ALA A 119 -3.06 -6.80 -14.35
N VAL A 120 -4.35 -6.46 -14.22
CA VAL A 120 -5.38 -6.81 -15.23
C VAL A 120 -5.56 -5.75 -16.31
N GLY A 121 -4.93 -4.58 -16.13
CA GLY A 121 -5.06 -3.40 -16.98
C GLY A 121 -6.13 -2.44 -16.46
N ILE A 122 -5.81 -1.13 -16.50
CA ILE A 122 -6.66 -0.08 -15.94
C ILE A 122 -8.04 -0.04 -16.61
N LEU A 123 -8.13 -0.17 -17.93
CA LEU A 123 -9.41 -0.18 -18.66
C LEU A 123 -10.31 -1.35 -18.23
N THR A 124 -9.73 -2.54 -18.08
CA THR A 124 -10.44 -3.73 -17.58
C THR A 124 -10.99 -3.48 -16.19
N ALA A 125 -10.15 -2.98 -15.28
CA ALA A 125 -10.53 -2.68 -13.90
C ALA A 125 -11.64 -1.61 -13.79
N LEU A 126 -11.63 -0.60 -14.66
CA LEU A 126 -12.71 0.38 -14.76
C LEU A 126 -14.02 -0.27 -15.18
N GLY A 127 -13.99 -1.18 -16.17
CA GLY A 127 -15.16 -1.96 -16.60
C GLY A 127 -15.71 -2.90 -15.51
N GLU A 128 -14.84 -3.42 -14.64
CA GLU A 128 -15.21 -4.22 -13.45
C GLU A 128 -15.75 -3.37 -12.29
N GLY A 129 -15.80 -2.03 -12.43
CA GLY A 129 -16.29 -1.12 -11.40
C GLY A 129 -15.35 -0.97 -10.19
N LEU A 130 -14.05 -1.28 -10.35
CA LEU A 130 -13.08 -1.21 -9.25
C LEU A 130 -12.74 0.24 -8.86
N GLU A 131 -12.96 1.22 -9.74
CA GLU A 131 -12.71 2.65 -9.48
C GLU A 131 -13.43 3.16 -8.22
N SER A 132 -14.72 2.84 -8.09
CA SER A 132 -15.53 3.29 -6.95
C SER A 132 -15.00 2.68 -5.65
N LYS A 133 -14.69 1.38 -5.68
CA LYS A 133 -14.17 0.64 -4.53
C LYS A 133 -12.80 1.17 -4.08
N TYR A 134 -11.93 1.45 -5.04
CA TYR A 134 -10.61 2.03 -4.78
C TYR A 134 -10.74 3.40 -4.11
N ASN A 135 -11.52 4.33 -4.70
CA ASN A 135 -11.66 5.68 -4.18
C ASN A 135 -12.36 5.71 -2.83
N GLU A 136 -13.40 4.91 -2.61
CA GLU A 136 -14.08 4.80 -1.31
C GLU A 136 -13.09 4.51 -0.16
N ARG A 137 -12.24 3.49 -0.35
CA ARG A 137 -11.23 3.07 0.63
C ARG A 137 -10.11 4.09 0.77
N LEU A 138 -9.62 4.60 -0.35
CA LEU A 138 -8.51 5.55 -0.33
C LEU A 138 -8.92 6.90 0.28
N ASP A 139 -10.11 7.40 -0.04
CA ASP A 139 -10.61 8.65 0.51
C ASP A 139 -10.91 8.52 2.01
N ALA A 140 -11.33 7.34 2.48
CA ALA A 140 -11.40 7.04 3.90
C ALA A 140 -10.01 7.07 4.57
N ALA A 141 -8.99 6.46 3.95
CA ALA A 141 -7.62 6.51 4.45
C ALA A 141 -7.08 7.95 4.52
N LEU A 142 -7.31 8.75 3.47
CA LEU A 142 -6.94 10.18 3.43
C LEU A 142 -7.63 11.01 4.51
N LYS A 143 -8.87 10.67 4.86
CA LYS A 143 -9.62 11.34 5.94
C LYS A 143 -9.08 10.97 7.32
N LEU A 144 -8.71 9.70 7.52
CA LEU A 144 -8.22 9.20 8.80
C LEU A 144 -6.80 9.69 9.10
N ASP A 145 -5.87 9.45 8.18
CA ASP A 145 -4.50 9.90 8.29
C ASP A 145 -3.88 10.07 6.89
N PRO A 146 -3.86 11.29 6.33
CA PRO A 146 -3.26 11.53 5.02
C PRO A 146 -1.74 11.38 5.01
N MET A 147 -1.08 11.35 6.18
CA MET A 147 0.37 11.21 6.34
C MET A 147 0.80 9.80 6.73
N TYR A 148 -0.14 8.86 6.86
CA TYR A 148 0.15 7.45 7.11
C TYR A 148 1.20 6.94 6.11
N GLU A 149 2.19 6.17 6.58
CA GLU A 149 3.31 5.68 5.75
C GLU A 149 4.01 6.82 4.97
N ARG A 150 4.25 7.96 5.64
CA ARG A 150 4.90 9.17 5.06
C ARG A 150 4.15 9.74 3.86
N GLY A 151 2.82 9.75 3.95
CA GLY A 151 1.95 10.27 2.89
C GLY A 151 1.52 9.22 1.87
N GLY A 152 1.60 7.93 2.21
CA GLY A 152 1.16 6.81 1.36
C GLY A 152 -0.22 7.02 0.71
N PRO A 153 -1.27 7.43 1.45
CA PRO A 153 -2.58 7.73 0.86
C PRO A 153 -2.54 8.84 -0.21
N LEU A 154 -1.73 9.89 -0.02
CA LEU A 154 -1.54 10.93 -1.03
C LEU A 154 -0.81 10.37 -2.26
N LEU A 155 0.22 9.54 -2.06
CA LEU A 155 0.94 8.91 -3.17
C LEU A 155 0.02 8.03 -4.02
N ALA A 156 -0.82 7.22 -3.36
CA ALA A 156 -1.82 6.40 -4.04
C ALA A 156 -2.80 7.27 -4.85
N LYS A 157 -3.28 8.39 -4.27
CA LYS A 157 -4.22 9.29 -4.96
C LYS A 157 -3.57 10.03 -6.14
N GLY A 158 -2.31 10.41 -6.00
CA GLY A 158 -1.53 10.95 -7.11
C GLY A 158 -1.40 9.92 -8.23
N ARG A 159 -1.06 8.67 -7.87
CA ARG A 159 -0.88 7.59 -8.84
C ARG A 159 -2.16 7.26 -9.59
N TYR A 160 -3.29 7.28 -8.91
CA TYR A 160 -4.60 7.17 -9.51
C TYR A 160 -4.82 8.20 -10.64
N TYR A 161 -4.54 9.49 -10.41
CA TYR A 161 -4.68 10.51 -11.45
C TYR A 161 -3.66 10.36 -12.59
N TYR A 162 -2.49 9.79 -12.31
CA TYR A 162 -1.47 9.52 -13.31
C TYR A 162 -1.84 8.36 -14.25
N GLU A 163 -2.37 7.26 -13.70
CA GLU A 163 -2.59 5.99 -14.42
C GLU A 163 -3.92 5.91 -15.17
N LEU A 164 -4.90 6.75 -14.82
CA LEU A 164 -6.16 6.78 -15.54
C LEU A 164 -5.97 7.15 -17.02
N PRO A 165 -6.80 6.61 -17.93
CA PRO A 165 -6.81 7.04 -19.32
C PRO A 165 -7.39 8.44 -19.47
N TRP A 166 -7.10 9.09 -20.58
CA TRP A 166 -7.82 10.30 -20.99
C TRP A 166 -9.32 9.96 -21.18
N PRO A 167 -10.26 10.82 -20.75
CA PRO A 167 -10.09 12.18 -20.19
C PRO A 167 -9.98 12.25 -18.67
N LYS A 168 -9.97 11.12 -17.96
CA LYS A 168 -9.92 11.09 -16.48
C LYS A 168 -8.51 11.38 -15.93
N ARG A 169 -7.47 11.16 -16.73
CA ARG A 169 -6.07 11.47 -16.38
C ARG A 169 -5.89 12.94 -16.00
N SER A 170 -5.09 13.22 -14.98
CA SER A 170 -4.70 14.58 -14.62
C SER A 170 -3.30 14.63 -13.99
N LEU A 171 -2.30 15.00 -14.79
CA LEU A 171 -0.91 15.13 -14.33
C LEU A 171 -0.75 16.23 -13.29
N LYS A 172 -1.46 17.35 -13.46
CA LYS A 172 -1.54 18.41 -12.45
C LYS A 172 -1.98 17.87 -11.08
N LYS A 173 -3.12 17.16 -11.02
CA LYS A 173 -3.60 16.57 -9.75
C LYS A 173 -2.63 15.52 -9.21
N SER A 174 -2.02 14.72 -10.08
CA SER A 174 -0.98 13.76 -9.69
C SER A 174 0.16 14.47 -8.94
N ALA A 175 0.75 15.50 -9.55
CA ALA A 175 1.85 16.28 -8.97
C ALA A 175 1.46 16.97 -7.65
N GLU A 176 0.27 17.57 -7.58
CA GLU A 176 -0.22 18.24 -6.36
C GLU A 176 -0.26 17.31 -5.14
N HIS A 177 -0.62 16.04 -5.32
CA HIS A 177 -0.65 15.08 -4.21
C HIS A 177 0.75 14.71 -3.73
N TYR A 178 1.69 14.49 -4.65
CA TYR A 178 3.08 14.21 -4.29
C TYR A 178 3.75 15.39 -3.60
N GLN A 179 3.51 16.61 -4.07
CA GLN A 179 4.02 17.84 -3.45
C GLN A 179 3.52 18.01 -2.01
N LYS A 180 2.26 17.65 -1.72
CA LYS A 180 1.72 17.65 -0.35
C LYS A 180 2.45 16.67 0.56
N ALA A 181 2.76 15.46 0.07
CA ALA A 181 3.53 14.48 0.83
C ALA A 181 4.96 14.97 1.07
N ILE A 182 5.63 15.45 0.01
CA ILE A 182 7.00 15.99 0.05
C ILE A 182 7.14 17.16 1.04
N ALA A 183 6.12 18.03 1.13
CA ALA A 183 6.15 19.16 2.05
C ALA A 183 6.22 18.74 3.53
N LYS A 184 5.83 17.51 3.87
CA LYS A 184 5.91 16.95 5.23
C LYS A 184 7.00 15.90 5.38
N HIS A 185 7.25 15.15 4.33
CA HIS A 185 8.22 14.05 4.27
C HIS A 185 9.15 14.22 3.07
N PRO A 186 10.03 15.25 3.08
CA PRO A 186 10.97 15.48 1.98
C PRO A 186 11.95 14.30 1.79
N GLU A 187 12.12 13.45 2.79
CA GLU A 187 12.91 12.22 2.74
C GLU A 187 12.22 11.07 1.99
N ALA A 188 10.90 11.12 1.77
CA ALA A 188 10.15 10.04 1.15
C ALA A 188 10.43 9.95 -0.37
N LEU A 189 11.43 9.15 -0.75
CA LEU A 189 11.93 9.10 -2.13
C LEU A 189 10.87 8.68 -3.15
N ARG A 190 9.88 7.86 -2.79
CA ARG A 190 8.80 7.47 -3.72
C ARG A 190 7.99 8.67 -4.19
N ALA A 191 7.77 9.66 -3.32
CA ALA A 191 7.04 10.87 -3.69
C ALA A 191 7.78 11.64 -4.78
N TRP A 192 9.11 11.75 -4.65
CA TRP A 192 9.97 12.37 -5.65
C TRP A 192 10.04 11.56 -6.95
N LEU A 193 10.11 10.23 -6.87
CA LEU A 193 10.09 9.36 -8.06
C LEU A 193 8.80 9.56 -8.86
N TYR A 194 7.64 9.48 -8.22
CA TYR A 194 6.36 9.67 -8.91
C TYR A 194 6.15 11.10 -9.40
N LEU A 195 6.69 12.10 -8.70
CA LEU A 195 6.71 13.47 -9.19
C LEU A 195 7.57 13.60 -10.44
N ALA A 196 8.75 13.00 -10.48
CA ALA A 196 9.62 13.00 -11.66
C ALA A 196 8.95 12.33 -12.87
N GLU A 197 8.32 11.15 -12.69
CA GLU A 197 7.54 10.50 -13.74
C GLU A 197 6.38 11.36 -14.25
N THR A 198 5.69 12.05 -13.33
CA THR A 198 4.57 12.93 -13.68
C THR A 198 5.03 14.15 -14.45
N LEU A 199 6.10 14.81 -14.01
CA LEU A 199 6.66 15.98 -14.67
C LEU A 199 7.20 15.64 -16.05
N LEU A 200 7.88 14.49 -16.20
CA LEU A 200 8.33 14.02 -17.51
C LEU A 200 7.13 13.80 -18.45
N ALA A 201 6.07 13.16 -17.96
CA ALA A 201 4.85 12.95 -18.74
C ALA A 201 4.10 14.24 -19.09
N ASP A 202 4.36 15.34 -18.37
CA ASP A 202 3.77 16.67 -18.59
C ASP A 202 4.65 17.57 -19.48
N GLY A 203 5.78 17.05 -19.98
CA GLY A 203 6.74 17.82 -20.80
C GLY A 203 7.57 18.82 -19.98
N GLU A 204 7.78 18.54 -18.69
CA GLU A 204 8.56 19.37 -17.77
C GLU A 204 9.92 18.72 -17.44
N GLU A 205 10.71 18.39 -18.46
CA GLU A 205 11.91 17.54 -18.36
C GLU A 205 12.95 18.09 -17.36
N LYS A 206 13.14 19.42 -17.35
CA LYS A 206 14.07 20.08 -16.41
C LYS A 206 13.64 19.88 -14.96
N LYS A 207 12.35 20.04 -14.66
CA LYS A 207 11.82 19.82 -13.31
C LYS A 207 11.81 18.33 -12.96
N ALA A 208 11.54 17.46 -13.94
CA ALA A 208 11.64 16.02 -13.75
C ALA A 208 13.07 15.61 -13.38
N HIS A 209 14.08 16.20 -14.03
CA HIS A 209 15.49 16.02 -13.71
C HIS A 209 15.82 16.48 -12.28
N GLU A 210 15.36 17.67 -11.88
CA GLU A 210 15.53 18.13 -10.48
C GLU A 210 14.91 17.18 -9.46
N ALA A 211 13.71 16.66 -9.75
CA ALA A 211 13.01 15.71 -8.89
C ALA A 211 13.72 14.35 -8.82
N ILE A 212 14.21 13.80 -9.94
CA ILE A 212 14.89 12.50 -9.95
C ILE A 212 16.23 12.55 -9.21
N LEU A 213 16.92 13.70 -9.22
CA LEU A 213 18.13 13.90 -8.40
C LEU A 213 17.84 13.81 -6.90
N LYS A 214 16.65 14.23 -6.44
CA LYS A 214 16.25 14.03 -5.03
C LYS A 214 16.17 12.54 -4.67
N VAL A 215 15.83 11.68 -5.63
CA VAL A 215 15.79 10.23 -5.42
C VAL A 215 17.20 9.64 -5.36
N THR A 216 18.05 9.94 -6.34
CA THR A 216 19.38 9.32 -6.48
C THR A 216 20.38 9.81 -5.44
N GLN A 217 20.21 11.04 -4.94
CA GLN A 217 21.07 11.63 -3.90
C GLN A 217 20.47 11.53 -2.49
N GLY A 218 19.20 11.12 -2.39
CA GLY A 218 18.48 11.04 -1.12
C GLY A 218 18.96 9.91 -0.23
N SER A 219 18.85 10.12 1.09
CA SER A 219 19.14 9.07 2.08
C SER A 219 18.03 8.02 2.10
N VAL A 220 18.41 6.74 2.18
CA VAL A 220 17.48 5.63 2.40
C VAL A 220 17.24 5.34 3.89
N GLY A 221 17.85 6.11 4.80
CA GLY A 221 17.81 5.82 6.24
C GLY A 221 16.43 5.88 6.90
N TYR A 222 15.45 6.56 6.27
CA TYR A 222 14.08 6.64 6.77
C TYR A 222 13.34 5.30 6.66
N ASP A 223 13.65 4.53 5.61
CA ASP A 223 13.15 3.19 5.33
C ASP A 223 14.09 2.53 4.30
N PRO A 224 15.09 1.76 4.75
CA PRO A 224 16.11 1.22 3.87
C PRO A 224 15.55 0.35 2.75
N ALA A 225 14.55 -0.48 3.04
CA ALA A 225 13.97 -1.39 2.06
C ALA A 225 13.25 -0.62 0.94
N GLU A 226 12.42 0.35 1.33
CA GLU A 226 11.69 1.21 0.39
C GLU A 226 12.64 2.12 -0.41
N GLY A 227 13.56 2.81 0.28
CA GLY A 227 14.49 3.73 -0.37
C GLY A 227 15.37 3.04 -1.41
N GLN A 228 15.93 1.86 -1.08
CA GLN A 228 16.74 1.07 -2.02
C GLN A 228 15.94 0.61 -3.24
N ARG A 229 14.69 0.16 -3.04
CA ARG A 229 13.79 -0.22 -4.14
C ARG A 229 13.54 0.95 -5.08
N VAL A 230 13.18 2.10 -4.52
CA VAL A 230 12.86 3.32 -5.27
C VAL A 230 14.08 3.83 -6.04
N GLN A 231 15.28 3.82 -5.45
CA GLN A 231 16.52 4.14 -6.16
C GLN A 231 16.86 3.12 -7.25
N GLY A 232 16.49 1.85 -7.09
CA GLY A 232 16.57 0.86 -8.14
C GLY A 232 15.69 1.22 -9.35
N TRP A 233 14.44 1.62 -9.09
CA TRP A 233 13.48 2.00 -10.13
C TRP A 233 13.80 3.34 -10.79
N SER A 234 14.40 4.28 -10.07
CA SER A 234 14.72 5.62 -10.58
C SER A 234 15.66 5.59 -11.78
N LYS A 235 16.50 4.55 -11.92
CA LYS A 235 17.44 4.40 -13.04
C LYS A 235 16.75 4.47 -14.40
N LYS A 236 15.58 3.84 -14.54
CA LYS A 236 14.83 3.86 -15.81
C LYS A 236 14.27 5.25 -16.10
N VAL A 237 13.72 5.90 -15.08
CA VAL A 237 13.14 7.25 -15.21
C VAL A 237 14.23 8.27 -15.52
N GLN A 238 15.37 8.17 -14.86
CA GLN A 238 16.53 9.02 -15.12
C GLN A 238 17.01 8.89 -16.56
N ALA A 239 17.16 7.66 -17.08
CA ALA A 239 17.58 7.45 -18.46
C ALA A 239 16.59 8.07 -19.47
N ALA A 240 15.28 7.98 -19.21
CA ALA A 240 14.26 8.60 -20.05
C ALA A 240 14.33 10.14 -20.01
N ILE A 241 14.53 10.73 -18.83
CA ILE A 241 14.71 12.19 -18.69
C ILE A 241 15.96 12.65 -19.46
N GLU A 242 17.06 11.92 -19.35
CA GLU A 242 18.32 12.24 -20.06
C GLU A 242 18.20 12.09 -21.58
N GLU A 243 17.26 11.28 -22.08
CA GLU A 243 16.97 11.17 -23.51
C GLU A 243 16.22 12.40 -24.03
N GLU A 244 15.18 12.85 -23.33
CA GLU A 244 14.37 14.02 -23.72
C GLU A 244 15.12 15.36 -23.57
N LEU A 245 16.19 15.41 -22.77
CA LEU A 245 17.02 16.61 -22.58
C LEU A 245 18.14 16.78 -23.63
N LYS A 246 18.38 15.79 -24.49
CA LYS A 246 19.39 15.86 -25.57
C LYS A 246 18.90 16.65 -26.77
#